data_AF-A0A1E3YD57-F1
#
_entry.id   AF-A0A1E3YD57-F1
#
_cell.length_a   1.000
_cell.length_b   1.000
_cell.length_c   1.000
_cell.angle_alpha   90.00
_cell.angle_beta   90.00
_cell.angle_gamma   90.00
#
_symmetry.space_group_name_H-M   'P 1'
#
loop_
_entity.id
_entity.type
_entity.pdbx_description
1 polymer ?
#
loop_
_entity_poly.entity_id
_entity_poly.type
_entity_poly.pdbx_seq_one_letter_code
_entity_poly.pdbx_strand_id
1 'polypeptide(L)'
;MMTRKPARVILLKDARQKLNPEPAPRWNPFKALYRMRRILMMACLAVLAVIHFEKLPYSYLVVPASNKLIDYAITGAVAPRSEPIEGRFVTCAGAQRINCVVDGDTFWYRAVKYRISDINTPEIGRPACERERALGLEAQVALLDALNGGGLVMERRERRDVDQYGRKLRVVLQDGRSVGDDMIARGIAHRWEGQKQNWCG
;
A
#
# COMPACT_ATOMS: atom_id res chain seq x y z
N MET A 1 18.56 45.35 -7.86
CA MET A 1 19.33 46.32 -7.04
C MET A 1 20.25 45.56 -6.09
N MET A 2 21.54 45.43 -6.41
CA MET A 2 22.55 44.83 -5.54
C MET A 2 23.09 45.90 -4.59
N THR A 3 22.84 45.76 -3.29
CA THR A 3 23.39 46.66 -2.27
C THR A 3 24.88 46.37 -2.10
N ARG A 4 25.74 47.24 -2.65
CA ARG A 4 27.17 47.17 -2.40
C ARG A 4 27.40 47.48 -0.93
N LYS A 5 27.94 46.51 -0.19
CA LYS A 5 28.31 46.69 1.23
C LYS A 5 29.38 47.79 1.31
N PRO A 6 29.27 48.72 2.27
CA PRO A 6 30.23 49.81 2.40
C PRO A 6 31.63 49.25 2.69
N ALA A 7 32.66 49.80 2.05
CA ALA A 7 34.04 49.30 2.08
C ALA A 7 34.60 49.08 3.50
N ARG A 8 34.15 49.88 4.48
CA ARG A 8 34.49 49.75 5.90
C ARG A 8 34.08 48.40 6.51
N VAL A 9 32.98 47.81 6.05
CA VAL A 9 32.48 46.50 6.53
C VAL A 9 33.32 45.35 5.98
N ILE A 10 33.92 45.52 4.80
CA ILE A 10 34.80 44.51 4.18
C ILE A 10 36.15 44.49 4.93
N LEU A 11 36.73 45.66 5.17
CA LEU A 11 37.98 45.81 5.94
C LEU A 11 37.89 45.24 7.36
N LEU A 12 36.77 45.47 8.05
CA LEU A 12 36.55 44.90 9.39
C LEU A 12 36.38 43.39 9.38
N LYS A 13 35.78 42.80 8.33
CA LYS A 13 35.67 41.34 8.19
C LYS A 13 37.03 40.70 7.93
N ASP A 14 37.83 41.27 7.03
CA ASP A 14 39.16 40.76 6.72
C ASP A 14 40.09 40.84 7.94
N ALA A 15 40.03 41.93 8.70
CA ALA A 15 40.78 42.04 9.96
C ALA A 15 40.34 40.99 10.99
N ARG A 16 39.03 40.74 11.12
CA ARG A 16 38.49 39.75 12.06
C ARG A 16 38.84 38.31 11.66
N GLN A 17 38.91 38.03 10.35
CA GLN A 17 39.28 36.71 9.82
C GLN A 17 40.79 36.45 9.93
N LYS A 18 41.63 37.49 9.86
CA LYS A 18 43.07 37.38 10.16
C LYS A 18 43.36 37.15 11.64
N LEU A 19 42.54 37.71 12.53
CA LEU A 19 42.70 37.56 13.99
C LEU A 19 42.20 36.20 14.51
N ASN A 20 41.25 35.57 13.83
CA ASN A 20 40.72 34.24 14.16
C ASN A 20 40.63 33.37 12.90
N PRO A 21 41.72 32.68 12.49
CA PRO A 21 41.65 31.74 11.38
C PRO A 21 40.71 30.59 11.73
N GLU A 22 39.89 30.14 10.77
CA GLU A 22 39.07 28.96 10.98
C GLU A 22 39.96 27.75 11.27
N PRO A 23 39.59 26.90 12.25
CA PRO A 23 40.34 25.69 12.54
C PRO A 23 40.35 24.78 11.31
N ALA A 24 41.49 24.11 11.09
CA ALA A 24 41.64 23.20 9.95
C ALA A 24 40.50 22.16 9.91
N PRO A 25 39.99 21.80 8.73
CA PRO A 25 38.89 20.85 8.60
C PRO A 25 39.30 19.51 9.22
N ARG A 26 38.58 19.13 10.27
CA ARG A 26 38.87 17.92 11.05
C ARG A 26 38.50 16.68 10.21
N TRP A 27 39.51 15.90 9.83
CA TRP A 27 39.32 14.66 9.08
C TRP A 27 38.45 13.68 9.87
N ASN A 28 37.39 13.18 9.24
CA ASN A 28 36.47 12.21 9.84
C ASN A 28 36.53 10.89 9.02
N PRO A 29 37.11 9.80 9.56
CA PRO A 29 37.25 8.53 8.84
C PRO A 29 35.91 7.95 8.39
N PHE A 30 34.82 8.27 9.09
CA PHE A 30 33.49 7.75 8.79
C PHE A 30 32.85 8.40 7.54
N LYS A 31 33.22 9.64 7.18
CA LYS A 31 32.70 10.28 5.94
C LYS A 31 33.25 9.62 4.68
N ALA A 32 34.51 9.17 4.69
CA ALA A 32 35.11 8.43 3.59
C ALA A 32 34.45 7.05 3.42
N LEU A 33 34.21 6.36 4.54
CA LEU A 33 33.51 5.08 4.58
C LEU A 33 32.08 5.18 4.01
N TYR A 34 31.35 6.25 4.37
CA TYR A 34 29.98 6.48 3.90
C TYR A 34 29.91 6.80 2.39
N ARG A 35 30.94 7.47 1.84
CA ARG A 35 31.05 7.76 0.40
C ARG A 35 31.20 6.48 -0.45
N MET A 36 31.86 5.46 0.11
CA MET A 36 32.09 4.16 -0.53
C MET A 36 30.96 3.14 -0.28
N ARG A 37 30.03 3.42 0.65
CA ARG A 37 28.95 2.49 1.06
C ARG A 37 28.03 2.07 -0.09
N ARG A 38 27.73 2.97 -1.03
CA ARG A 38 26.87 2.66 -2.19
C ARG A 38 27.58 1.70 -3.16
N ILE A 39 28.88 1.89 -3.38
CA ILE A 39 29.68 1.03 -4.28
C ILE A 39 29.83 -0.37 -3.66
N LEU A 40 30.14 -0.45 -2.37
CA LEU A 40 30.22 -1.71 -1.62
C LEU A 40 28.89 -2.48 -1.61
N MET A 41 27.76 -1.80 -1.37
CA MET A 41 26.42 -2.42 -1.43
C MET A 41 26.09 -2.98 -2.82
N MET A 42 26.37 -2.23 -3.89
CA MET A 42 26.11 -2.66 -5.26
C MET A 42 27.01 -3.83 -5.66
N ALA A 43 28.27 -3.83 -5.25
CA ALA A 43 29.19 -4.95 -5.47
C ALA A 43 28.72 -6.22 -4.73
N CYS A 44 28.29 -6.09 -3.47
CA CYS A 44 27.72 -7.22 -2.71
C CYS A 44 26.46 -7.81 -3.38
N LEU A 45 25.54 -6.96 -3.84
CA LEU A 45 24.33 -7.41 -4.54
C LEU A 45 24.66 -8.14 -5.86
N ALA A 46 25.65 -7.65 -6.62
CA ALA A 46 26.09 -8.29 -7.85
C ALA A 46 26.73 -9.66 -7.59
N VAL A 47 27.58 -9.77 -6.55
CA VAL A 47 28.19 -11.05 -6.15
C VAL A 47 27.13 -12.04 -5.67
N LEU A 48 26.16 -11.61 -4.86
CA LEU A 48 25.04 -12.44 -4.43
C LEU A 48 24.19 -12.91 -5.62
N ALA A 49 23.92 -12.04 -6.60
CA ALA A 49 23.19 -12.42 -7.79
C ALA A 49 23.92 -13.51 -8.60
N VAL A 50 25.25 -13.41 -8.75
CA VAL A 50 26.07 -14.42 -9.45
C VAL A 50 26.09 -15.74 -8.67
N ILE A 51 26.29 -15.71 -7.35
CA ILE A 51 26.31 -16.91 -6.49
C ILE A 51 24.95 -17.63 -6.48
N HIS A 52 23.84 -16.89 -6.56
CA HIS A 52 22.50 -17.47 -6.63
C HIS A 52 22.03 -17.81 -8.06
N PHE A 53 22.74 -17.37 -9.11
CA PHE A 53 22.38 -17.66 -10.50
C PHE A 53 22.55 -19.15 -10.85
N GLU A 54 23.54 -19.84 -10.26
CA GLU A 54 23.72 -21.30 -10.41
C GLU A 54 22.64 -22.13 -9.70
N LYS A 55 21.86 -21.53 -8.79
CA LYS A 55 20.78 -22.22 -8.05
C LYS A 55 19.38 -21.92 -8.58
N LEU A 56 19.24 -21.20 -9.69
CA LEU A 56 17.96 -21.11 -10.38
C LEU A 56 17.88 -22.28 -11.35
N PRO A 57 17.10 -23.34 -11.04
CA PRO A 57 16.98 -24.46 -11.95
C PRO A 57 16.36 -23.96 -13.26
N TYR A 58 17.10 -24.13 -14.35
CA TYR A 58 16.71 -23.89 -15.74
C TYR A 58 15.58 -24.84 -16.22
N SER A 59 14.74 -25.32 -15.30
CA SER A 59 13.67 -26.29 -15.55
C SER A 59 12.34 -25.65 -15.92
N TYR A 60 12.27 -24.31 -16.05
CA TYR A 60 11.05 -23.60 -16.45
C TYR A 60 10.93 -23.36 -17.97
N LEU A 61 11.83 -23.88 -18.81
CA LEU A 61 11.77 -23.67 -20.27
C LEU A 61 11.68 -24.94 -21.13
N VAL A 62 11.40 -26.11 -20.55
CA VAL A 62 11.07 -27.30 -21.34
C VAL A 62 9.74 -27.87 -20.87
N VAL A 63 8.64 -27.34 -21.42
CA VAL A 63 7.37 -28.07 -21.46
C VAL A 63 7.51 -29.10 -22.59
N PRO A 64 7.41 -30.42 -22.34
CA PRO A 64 7.42 -31.39 -23.42
C PRO A 64 6.20 -31.16 -24.31
N ALA A 65 6.47 -30.86 -25.58
CA ALA A 65 5.47 -30.62 -26.63
C ALA A 65 4.82 -31.94 -27.11
N SER A 66 4.29 -32.73 -26.18
CA SER A 66 3.64 -34.02 -26.47
C SER A 66 2.26 -34.20 -25.84
N ASN A 67 1.60 -33.12 -25.43
CA ASN A 67 0.15 -33.12 -25.23
C ASN A 67 -0.51 -32.18 -26.24
N LYS A 68 -0.81 -32.73 -27.42
CA LYS A 68 -1.73 -32.14 -28.40
C LYS A 68 -3.13 -32.06 -27.79
N LEU A 69 -3.49 -30.93 -27.17
CA LEU A 69 -4.87 -30.41 -26.96
C LEU A 69 -4.85 -29.17 -26.04
N ILE A 70 -4.12 -28.12 -26.41
CA ILE A 70 -4.35 -26.80 -25.81
C ILE A 70 -4.66 -25.84 -26.94
N ASP A 71 -5.96 -25.59 -27.13
CA ASP A 71 -6.48 -24.51 -27.95
C ASP A 71 -5.96 -23.18 -27.39
N TYR A 72 -5.13 -22.51 -28.17
CA TYR A 72 -4.57 -21.19 -27.85
C TYR A 72 -5.63 -20.07 -27.90
N ALA A 73 -6.90 -20.42 -28.17
CA ALA A 73 -8.06 -19.55 -28.04
C ALA A 73 -8.46 -19.28 -26.57
N ILE A 74 -7.99 -20.08 -25.61
CA ILE A 74 -8.17 -19.80 -24.17
C ILE A 74 -7.01 -18.90 -23.71
N THR A 75 -7.00 -17.64 -24.14
CA THR A 75 -6.34 -16.59 -23.38
C THR A 75 -7.17 -16.39 -22.11
N GLY A 76 -6.78 -17.16 -21.09
CA GLY A 76 -7.61 -17.51 -19.95
C GLY A 76 -8.13 -16.30 -19.19
N ALA A 77 -9.45 -16.19 -19.13
CA ALA A 77 -10.10 -15.63 -17.96
C ALA A 77 -9.53 -16.36 -16.74
N VAL A 78 -8.77 -15.66 -15.89
CA VAL A 78 -8.48 -16.18 -14.57
C VAL A 78 -9.84 -16.25 -13.88
N ALA A 79 -10.45 -17.45 -13.85
CA ALA A 79 -11.67 -17.65 -13.10
C ALA A 79 -11.45 -17.06 -11.69
N PRO A 80 -12.33 -16.18 -11.21
CA PRO A 80 -12.18 -15.60 -9.88
C PRO A 80 -12.10 -16.77 -8.89
N ARG A 81 -10.94 -16.96 -8.25
CA ARG A 81 -10.84 -17.85 -7.10
C ARG A 81 -11.68 -17.20 -6.00
N SER A 82 -12.87 -17.75 -5.77
CA SER A 82 -13.66 -17.45 -4.59
C SER A 82 -12.99 -18.09 -3.38
N GLU A 83 -12.74 -17.30 -2.35
CA GLU A 83 -12.20 -17.75 -1.08
C GLU A 83 -13.25 -17.49 0.01
N PRO A 84 -13.70 -18.51 0.75
CA PRO A 84 -14.59 -18.31 1.88
C PRO A 84 -13.97 -17.40 2.96
N ILE A 85 -14.78 -16.51 3.51
CA ILE A 85 -14.42 -15.71 4.68
C ILE A 85 -14.99 -16.41 5.92
N GLU A 86 -14.10 -16.77 6.85
CA GLU A 86 -14.45 -17.54 8.04
C GLU A 86 -13.93 -16.92 9.33
N GLY A 87 -14.61 -17.21 10.43
CA GLY A 87 -14.19 -16.78 11.77
C GLY A 87 -14.80 -15.45 12.19
N ARG A 88 -14.44 -15.04 13.41
CA ARG A 88 -15.02 -13.86 14.06
C ARG A 88 -14.20 -12.62 13.78
N PHE A 89 -14.90 -11.54 13.46
CA PHE A 89 -14.33 -10.21 13.28
C PHE A 89 -14.67 -9.34 14.48
N VAL A 90 -13.77 -8.41 14.78
CA VAL A 90 -13.94 -7.34 15.76
C VAL A 90 -13.60 -6.00 15.12
N THR A 91 -13.95 -4.88 15.74
CA THR A 91 -13.37 -3.60 15.35
C THR A 91 -11.87 -3.59 15.63
N CYS A 92 -11.07 -3.12 14.69
CA CYS A 92 -9.63 -3.06 14.85
C CYS A 92 -9.25 -2.13 16.01
N ALA A 93 -8.61 -2.69 17.05
CA ALA A 93 -8.08 -1.96 18.20
C ALA A 93 -6.59 -2.25 18.39
N GLY A 94 -5.81 -1.22 18.77
CA GLY A 94 -4.37 -1.35 19.02
C GLY A 94 -3.59 -1.94 17.84
N ALA A 95 -2.63 -2.83 18.15
CA ALA A 95 -1.72 -3.43 17.16
C ALA A 95 -2.21 -4.77 16.57
N GLN A 96 -3.27 -5.39 17.11
CA GLN A 96 -3.76 -6.67 16.60
C GLN A 96 -4.49 -6.47 15.26
N ARG A 97 -4.07 -7.22 14.25
CA ARG A 97 -4.51 -7.09 12.85
C ARG A 97 -4.66 -8.47 12.21
N ILE A 98 -5.56 -9.30 12.76
CA ILE A 98 -5.80 -10.66 12.25
C ILE A 98 -7.14 -10.70 11.52
N ASN A 99 -8.25 -10.70 12.26
CA ASN A 99 -9.61 -10.63 11.75
C ASN A 99 -10.29 -9.42 12.38
N CYS A 100 -10.14 -8.25 11.75
CA CYS A 100 -10.72 -7.02 12.28
C CYS A 100 -11.10 -6.01 11.20
N VAL A 101 -12.10 -5.17 11.48
CA VAL A 101 -12.59 -4.14 10.55
C VAL A 101 -11.96 -2.79 10.88
N VAL A 102 -11.41 -2.12 9.87
CA VAL A 102 -10.74 -0.81 10.01
C VAL A 102 -11.74 0.32 9.78
N ASP A 103 -12.48 0.26 8.68
CA ASP A 103 -13.50 1.22 8.26
C ASP A 103 -14.53 0.48 7.36
N GLY A 104 -15.38 1.21 6.63
CA GLY A 104 -16.46 0.63 5.83
C GLY A 104 -16.05 -0.15 4.58
N ASP A 105 -14.80 -0.06 4.12
CA ASP A 105 -14.33 -0.79 2.94
C ASP A 105 -12.99 -1.52 3.18
N THR A 106 -12.38 -1.34 4.34
CA THR A 106 -11.08 -1.91 4.68
C THR A 106 -11.17 -2.81 5.92
N PHE A 107 -10.70 -4.05 5.77
CA PHE A 107 -10.62 -5.03 6.86
C PHE A 107 -9.35 -5.86 6.79
N TRP A 108 -9.02 -6.52 7.89
CA TRP A 108 -7.98 -7.53 7.99
C TRP A 108 -8.63 -8.89 8.10
N TYR A 109 -8.13 -9.86 7.34
CA TYR A 109 -8.52 -11.26 7.44
C TYR A 109 -7.27 -12.13 7.35
N ARG A 110 -7.09 -13.04 8.32
CA ARG A 110 -5.91 -13.90 8.45
C ARG A 110 -4.60 -13.11 8.34
N ALA A 111 -4.56 -11.93 8.96
CA ALA A 111 -3.43 -11.00 8.94
C ALA A 111 -3.05 -10.43 7.57
N VAL A 112 -3.96 -10.49 6.61
CA VAL A 112 -3.85 -9.81 5.31
C VAL A 112 -4.85 -8.67 5.26
N LYS A 113 -4.40 -7.50 4.78
CA LYS A 113 -5.26 -6.31 4.65
C LYS A 113 -5.97 -6.32 3.30
N TYR A 114 -7.28 -6.18 3.34
CA TYR A 114 -8.16 -6.17 2.18
C TYR A 114 -8.87 -4.83 2.04
N ARG A 115 -9.14 -4.44 0.80
CA ARG A 115 -10.09 -3.39 0.42
C ARG A 115 -11.18 -4.01 -0.44
N ILE A 116 -12.44 -3.70 -0.11
CA ILE A 116 -13.60 -4.00 -0.94
C ILE A 116 -13.52 -3.14 -2.20
N SER A 117 -13.32 -3.75 -3.37
CA SER A 117 -12.85 -3.05 -4.57
C SER A 117 -13.96 -2.39 -5.39
N ASP A 118 -15.19 -2.85 -5.25
CA ASP A 118 -16.36 -2.34 -5.98
C ASP A 118 -17.05 -1.15 -5.31
N ILE A 119 -16.60 -0.76 -4.11
CA ILE A 119 -17.16 0.36 -3.34
C ILE A 119 -16.08 1.33 -2.82
N ASN A 120 -16.56 2.47 -2.36
CA ASN A 120 -15.81 3.38 -1.51
C ASN A 120 -16.70 3.86 -0.37
N THR A 121 -16.18 3.84 0.84
CA THR A 121 -16.90 4.32 2.04
C THR A 121 -16.35 5.65 2.56
N PRO A 122 -17.12 6.36 3.40
CA PRO A 122 -16.62 7.50 4.17
C PRO A 122 -15.44 7.10 5.06
N GLU A 123 -14.45 7.99 5.19
CA GLU A 123 -13.23 7.71 5.96
C GLU A 123 -13.38 8.03 7.45
N ILE A 124 -12.92 7.13 8.33
CA ILE A 124 -12.96 7.36 9.80
C ILE A 124 -11.67 7.98 10.32
N GLY A 125 -10.52 7.60 9.73
CA GLY A 125 -9.21 8.00 10.23
C GLY A 125 -8.83 9.45 9.91
N ARG A 126 -9.30 9.97 8.76
CA ARG A 126 -9.07 11.35 8.30
C ARG A 126 -10.29 11.89 7.57
N PRO A 127 -11.44 12.04 8.24
CA PRO A 127 -12.64 12.60 7.65
C PRO A 127 -12.43 14.08 7.32
N ALA A 128 -13.02 14.55 6.22
CA ALA A 128 -13.06 15.96 5.83
C ALA A 128 -14.09 16.77 6.65
N CYS A 129 -15.11 16.10 7.22
CA CYS A 129 -16.12 16.71 8.09
C CYS A 129 -16.74 15.69 9.06
N GLU A 130 -17.46 16.16 10.07
CA GLU A 130 -18.11 15.27 11.06
C GLU A 130 -19.15 14.33 10.44
N ARG A 131 -19.87 14.78 9.42
CA ARG A 131 -20.82 13.96 8.68
C ARG A 131 -20.14 12.74 8.05
N GLU A 132 -18.98 12.93 7.42
CA GLU A 132 -18.19 11.83 6.85
C GLU A 132 -17.78 10.85 7.95
N ARG A 133 -17.32 11.36 9.10
CA ARG A 133 -16.93 10.52 10.24
C ARG A 133 -18.10 9.68 10.75
N ALA A 134 -19.28 10.27 10.90
CA ALA A 134 -20.48 9.59 11.38
C ALA A 134 -20.92 8.47 10.41
N LEU A 135 -20.99 8.77 9.11
CA LEU A 135 -21.29 7.77 8.10
C LEU A 135 -20.21 6.67 8.02
N GLY A 136 -18.95 7.03 8.23
CA GLY A 136 -17.84 6.07 8.25
C GLY A 136 -17.95 5.08 9.40
N LEU A 137 -18.32 5.55 10.60
CA LEU A 137 -18.58 4.68 11.76
C LEU A 137 -19.76 3.74 11.49
N GLU A 138 -20.83 4.25 10.87
CA GLU A 138 -21.96 3.40 10.48
C GLU A 138 -21.53 2.34 9.46
N ALA A 139 -20.74 2.72 8.45
CA ALA A 139 -20.20 1.81 7.45
C ALA A 139 -19.30 0.72 8.07
N GLN A 140 -18.49 1.07 9.07
CA GLN A 140 -17.66 0.10 9.80
C GLN A 140 -18.50 -0.92 10.55
N VAL A 141 -19.54 -0.48 11.25
CA VAL A 141 -20.47 -1.37 11.97
C VAL A 141 -21.20 -2.27 10.97
N ALA A 142 -21.70 -1.71 9.88
CA ALA A 142 -22.36 -2.48 8.82
C ALA A 142 -21.46 -3.58 8.23
N LEU A 143 -20.19 -3.25 7.95
CA LEU A 143 -19.24 -4.24 7.44
C LEU A 143 -18.90 -5.29 8.50
N LEU A 144 -18.75 -4.90 9.76
CA LEU A 144 -18.51 -5.83 10.87
C LEU A 144 -19.65 -6.83 11.04
N ASP A 145 -20.89 -6.35 10.99
CA ASP A 145 -22.08 -7.18 11.10
C ASP A 145 -22.20 -8.14 9.91
N ALA A 146 -21.95 -7.66 8.69
CA ALA A 146 -21.94 -8.50 7.49
C ALA A 146 -20.89 -9.61 7.60
N LEU A 147 -19.65 -9.27 7.97
CA LEU A 147 -18.54 -10.24 8.11
C LEU A 147 -18.82 -11.30 9.19
N ASN A 148 -19.54 -10.94 10.25
CA ASN A 148 -19.92 -11.87 11.32
C ASN A 148 -21.23 -12.64 11.02
N GLY A 149 -21.99 -12.26 10.00
CA GLY A 149 -23.19 -12.98 9.56
C GLY A 149 -22.89 -14.32 8.88
N GLY A 150 -21.66 -14.50 8.37
CA GLY A 150 -21.21 -15.73 7.71
C GLY A 150 -21.74 -15.90 6.28
N GLY A 151 -21.32 -16.99 5.62
CA GLY A 151 -21.70 -17.30 4.25
C GLY A 151 -21.08 -16.38 3.20
N LEU A 152 -20.00 -15.67 3.56
CA LEU A 152 -19.33 -14.75 2.66
C LEU A 152 -18.19 -15.43 1.89
N VAL A 153 -18.01 -15.00 0.65
CA VAL A 153 -16.83 -15.30 -0.16
C VAL A 153 -16.19 -14.00 -0.63
N MET A 154 -14.88 -14.01 -0.82
CA MET A 154 -14.15 -12.94 -1.48
C MET A 154 -13.64 -13.39 -2.83
N GLU A 155 -13.81 -12.53 -3.83
CA GLU A 155 -13.38 -12.77 -5.21
C GLU A 155 -12.44 -11.67 -5.68
N ARG A 156 -11.41 -12.05 -6.44
CA ARG A 156 -10.61 -11.08 -7.20
C ARG A 156 -11.30 -10.80 -8.52
N ARG A 157 -11.97 -9.64 -8.61
CA ARG A 157 -12.57 -9.15 -9.87
C ARG A 157 -11.69 -8.14 -10.60
N GLU A 158 -10.82 -7.44 -9.86
CA GLU A 158 -9.87 -6.51 -10.42
C GLU A 158 -8.69 -7.22 -11.12
N ARG A 159 -8.20 -6.64 -12.22
CA ARG A 159 -6.95 -7.11 -12.87
C ARG A 159 -5.75 -6.96 -11.94
N ARG A 160 -5.73 -5.88 -11.15
CA ARG A 160 -4.70 -5.59 -10.17
C ARG A 160 -5.05 -6.28 -8.86
N ASP A 161 -4.17 -7.15 -8.34
CA ASP A 161 -4.43 -7.88 -7.08
C ASP A 161 -4.26 -7.02 -5.83
N VAL A 162 -3.34 -6.06 -5.87
CA VAL A 162 -2.92 -5.24 -4.73
C VAL A 162 -2.88 -3.77 -5.13
N ASP A 163 -3.40 -2.88 -4.29
CA ASP A 163 -3.30 -1.44 -4.54
C ASP A 163 -1.93 -0.85 -4.16
N GLN A 164 -1.75 0.45 -4.40
CA GLN A 164 -0.50 1.16 -4.08
C GLN A 164 -0.16 1.20 -2.58
N TYR A 165 -1.12 0.87 -1.71
CA TYR A 165 -0.97 0.84 -0.26
C TYR A 165 -0.74 -0.58 0.27
N GLY A 166 -0.61 -1.58 -0.60
CA GLY A 166 -0.40 -2.97 -0.21
C GLY A 166 -1.69 -3.71 0.22
N ARG A 167 -2.89 -3.16 -0.04
CA ARG A 167 -4.16 -3.83 0.26
C ARG A 167 -4.55 -4.76 -0.89
N LYS A 168 -4.96 -5.99 -0.57
CA LYS A 168 -5.56 -6.88 -1.57
C LYS A 168 -6.94 -6.37 -1.98
N LEU A 169 -7.21 -6.35 -3.27
CA LEU A 169 -8.47 -5.87 -3.85
C LEU A 169 -9.41 -7.05 -4.06
N ARG A 170 -10.55 -7.05 -3.35
CA ARG A 170 -11.55 -8.13 -3.44
C ARG A 170 -12.94 -7.55 -3.49
N VAL A 171 -13.86 -8.25 -4.13
CA VAL A 171 -15.30 -8.05 -3.92
C VAL A 171 -15.76 -9.07 -2.90
N VAL A 172 -16.57 -8.64 -1.93
CA VAL A 172 -17.13 -9.49 -0.88
C VAL A 172 -18.58 -9.80 -1.22
N LEU A 173 -18.91 -11.09 -1.27
CA LEU A 173 -20.19 -11.57 -1.77
C LEU A 173 -20.90 -12.45 -0.72
N GLN A 174 -22.20 -12.28 -0.59
CA GLN A 174 -23.11 -13.18 0.11
C GLN A 174 -24.09 -13.76 -0.89
N ASP A 175 -24.11 -15.10 -1.05
CA ASP A 175 -24.95 -15.79 -2.04
C ASP A 175 -24.86 -15.18 -3.46
N GLY A 176 -23.64 -14.74 -3.85
CA GLY A 176 -23.37 -14.12 -5.14
C GLY A 176 -23.73 -12.63 -5.27
N ARG A 177 -24.36 -12.01 -4.26
CA ARG A 177 -24.65 -10.57 -4.21
C ARG A 177 -23.54 -9.82 -3.47
N SER A 178 -23.20 -8.61 -3.93
CA SER A 178 -22.17 -7.81 -3.28
C SER A 178 -22.67 -7.22 -1.96
N VAL A 179 -21.91 -7.44 -0.89
CA VAL A 179 -22.09 -6.71 0.39
C VAL A 179 -21.95 -5.21 0.15
N GLY A 180 -21.12 -4.82 -0.81
CA GLY A 180 -20.96 -3.42 -1.19
C GLY A 180 -22.22 -2.80 -1.79
N ASP A 181 -22.98 -3.56 -2.59
CA ASP A 181 -24.26 -3.09 -3.14
C ASP A 181 -25.28 -2.86 -2.02
N ASP A 182 -25.31 -3.73 -1.00
CA ASP A 182 -26.17 -3.54 0.19
C ASP A 182 -25.79 -2.29 0.98
N MET A 183 -24.49 -2.00 1.11
CA MET A 183 -24.01 -0.76 1.75
C MET A 183 -24.32 0.49 0.92
N ILE A 184 -24.28 0.40 -0.41
CA ILE A 184 -24.70 1.49 -1.30
C ILE A 184 -26.19 1.77 -1.14
N ALA A 185 -27.03 0.72 -1.10
CA ALA A 185 -28.47 0.86 -0.92
C ALA A 185 -28.83 1.57 0.40
N ARG A 186 -27.98 1.45 1.42
CA ARG A 186 -28.10 2.14 2.71
C ARG A 186 -27.56 3.57 2.72
N GLY A 187 -26.89 4.02 1.66
CA GLY A 187 -26.30 5.36 1.58
C GLY A 187 -25.01 5.54 2.40
N ILE A 188 -24.36 4.44 2.80
CA ILE A 188 -23.11 4.43 3.58
C ILE A 188 -21.88 4.01 2.74
N ALA A 189 -22.09 3.82 1.44
CA ALA A 189 -21.06 3.55 0.45
C ALA A 189 -21.46 4.14 -0.91
N HIS A 190 -20.47 4.41 -1.76
CA HIS A 190 -20.67 4.71 -3.17
C HIS A 190 -20.01 3.62 -4.01
N ARG A 191 -20.50 3.41 -5.24
CA ARG A 191 -19.80 2.57 -6.22
C ARG A 191 -18.42 3.16 -6.50
N TRP A 192 -17.41 2.30 -6.59
CA TRP A 192 -16.08 2.75 -6.95
C TRP A 192 -16.00 3.09 -8.45
N GLU A 193 -15.78 4.36 -8.77
CA GLU A 193 -15.67 4.87 -10.14
C GLU A 193 -14.24 5.37 -10.45
N GLY A 194 -13.26 4.94 -9.67
CA GLY A 194 -11.86 5.36 -9.80
C GLY A 194 -11.48 6.62 -9.02
N GLN A 195 -12.45 7.27 -8.37
CA GLN A 195 -12.21 8.42 -7.49
C GLN A 195 -13.10 8.41 -6.25
N LYS A 196 -12.62 9.03 -5.18
CA LYS A 196 -13.40 9.26 -3.96
C LYS A 196 -14.39 10.40 -4.20
N GLN A 197 -15.65 10.17 -3.86
CA GLN A 197 -16.69 11.20 -3.88
C GLN A 197 -16.71 12.00 -2.56
N ASN A 198 -17.32 13.18 -2.60
CA ASN A 198 -17.49 14.02 -1.41
C ASN A 198 -18.59 13.43 -0.49
N TRP A 199 -18.33 13.46 0.82
CA TRP A 199 -19.26 13.03 1.88
C TRP A 199 -19.77 14.20 2.72
N CYS A 200 -19.18 15.37 2.54
CA CYS A 200 -19.60 16.62 3.12
C CYS A 200 -20.66 17.23 2.21
N GLY A 201 -21.76 17.70 2.81
CA GLY A 201 -23.01 18.03 2.11
C GLY A 201 -22.89 19.02 0.95
#